data_AF-A0A4P7CMJ4-F1
#
_entry.id   AF-A0A4P7CMJ4-F1
#
_cell.length_a   1.000
_cell.length_b   1.000
_cell.length_c   1.000
_cell.angle_alpha   90.00
_cell.angle_beta   90.00
_cell.angle_gamma   90.00
#
_symmetry.space_group_name_H-M   'P 1'
#
loop_
_entity.id
_entity.type
_entity.pdbx_description
1 polymer ?
#
loop_
_entity_poly.entity_id
_entity_poly.type
_entity_poly.pdbx_seq_one_letter_code
_entity_poly.pdbx_strand_id
1 'polypeptide(L)'
;MAFRKLLTGWAVASTACVLSVAHAASLSDPATAASAQASASSSLSVAHANAQGDASRTAGTPLVSGPLGSANVPRIALDDAYLPVVHADMNEQIIHIPVAGDPSVTLETTVYRPDGPGPFPMVVFNHGKIPGDPRMQPRSDPMSFAREFVSRGYVVVAPNRQGFAGSGGTYQQDGCDVASNGLGQAADVATTVDYMAKQPYVDANHIVVAGTSHGGLATMAYGTEAAHGVRALINFSGGLRQDACTGWQNNLTEAFGDYGAKARVASLWLYGDNDSVWTSDLVTRMFAAFHTAQVGEAQSGAGAKLVDFGSYKNDAHRLVGDRDGVQVWWPKVEAFLAGQGMPTAQEYRVATQAAPHASGYASIESVSAVPFLDQAGRDGYRNFLKQYPSRAFAVSDSGAWSWAEGGDNPMAVAVANCQKHSSDPCRLYAVNGNVVWSNDTATAQNDNADDGHAVAADDADNSHALASR
;
A
#
# COMPACT_ATOMS: atom_id res chain seq x y z
N MET A 1 16.91 -23.12 -52.60
CA MET A 1 17.72 -22.17 -53.40
C MET A 1 18.48 -21.34 -52.37
N ALA A 2 19.77 -21.51 -52.07
CA ALA A 2 20.93 -21.50 -52.95
C ALA A 2 21.00 -20.22 -53.81
N PHE A 3 21.70 -19.19 -53.33
CA PHE A 3 22.99 -18.82 -53.92
C PHE A 3 23.89 -18.03 -52.95
N ARG A 4 25.19 -18.15 -53.15
CA ARG A 4 26.32 -17.61 -52.38
C ARG A 4 27.03 -16.53 -53.25
N LYS A 5 27.94 -15.72 -52.68
CA LYS A 5 29.05 -14.91 -53.30
C LYS A 5 28.99 -13.43 -52.87
N LEU A 6 30.09 -12.68 -52.60
CA LEU A 6 31.55 -12.93 -52.47
C LEU A 6 32.20 -11.80 -51.61
N LEU A 7 33.29 -12.13 -50.87
CA LEU A 7 34.63 -11.47 -50.69
C LEU A 7 34.80 -9.93 -50.98
N THR A 8 35.69 -9.10 -50.39
CA THR A 8 36.89 -9.16 -49.46
C THR A 8 37.23 -7.70 -49.02
N GLY A 9 38.12 -7.34 -48.07
CA GLY A 9 38.95 -8.06 -47.07
C GLY A 9 40.38 -7.47 -46.88
N TRP A 10 40.95 -7.53 -45.64
CA TRP A 10 42.34 -7.16 -45.21
C TRP A 10 42.65 -5.63 -45.16
N ALA A 11 43.54 -5.06 -44.30
CA ALA A 11 44.56 -5.53 -43.31
C ALA A 11 44.65 -4.52 -42.10
N VAL A 12 45.00 -4.87 -40.83
CA VAL A 12 46.35 -4.99 -40.17
C VAL A 12 47.24 -3.72 -40.32
N ALA A 13 47.94 -3.12 -39.33
CA ALA A 13 48.40 -3.46 -37.95
C ALA A 13 48.39 -2.19 -37.03
N SER A 14 48.22 -2.24 -35.70
CA SER A 14 49.17 -2.60 -34.62
C SER A 14 50.38 -1.67 -34.42
N THR A 15 50.62 -1.20 -33.17
CA THR A 15 51.92 -1.26 -32.42
C THR A 15 51.69 -0.80 -30.95
N ALA A 16 52.45 -1.35 -29.99
CA ALA A 16 52.36 -1.10 -28.55
C ALA A 16 53.75 -0.90 -27.89
N CYS A 17 53.79 -0.28 -26.70
CA CYS A 17 54.82 -0.33 -25.63
C CYS A 17 54.24 0.46 -24.42
N VAL A 18 54.11 0.03 -23.15
CA VAL A 18 54.77 -0.94 -22.23
C VAL A 18 55.92 -0.33 -21.39
N LEU A 19 55.98 -0.71 -20.09
CA LEU A 19 56.95 -0.40 -18.99
C LEU A 19 56.65 0.86 -18.13
N SER A 20 56.82 0.92 -16.79
CA SER A 20 57.09 -0.13 -15.77
C SER A 20 56.99 0.34 -14.28
N VAL A 21 56.53 -0.56 -13.39
CA VAL A 21 57.05 -0.93 -12.03
C VAL A 21 57.16 0.08 -10.85
N ALA A 22 56.21 -0.02 -9.90
CA ALA A 22 56.26 -0.37 -8.45
C ALA A 22 57.27 0.19 -7.38
N HIS A 23 56.83 0.09 -6.11
CA HIS A 23 57.45 0.31 -4.77
C HIS A 23 57.27 1.72 -4.13
N ALA A 24 57.10 1.89 -2.81
CA ALA A 24 56.71 0.99 -1.70
C ALA A 24 56.46 1.79 -0.38
N ALA A 25 55.93 1.09 0.63
CA ALA A 25 56.12 1.30 2.08
C ALA A 25 55.30 2.37 2.85
N SER A 26 55.17 2.06 4.14
CA SER A 26 54.34 2.63 5.20
C SER A 26 55.13 3.57 6.14
N LEU A 27 54.50 3.90 7.28
CA LEU A 27 54.95 4.61 8.52
C LEU A 27 54.32 6.02 8.61
N SER A 28 53.82 6.55 9.73
CA SER A 28 53.55 6.10 11.11
C SER A 28 52.99 7.33 11.85
N ASP A 29 52.13 7.16 12.86
CA ASP A 29 51.89 8.21 13.86
C ASP A 29 53.18 8.54 14.66
N PRO A 30 53.24 9.69 15.34
CA PRO A 30 53.21 9.59 16.80
C PRO A 30 52.26 10.58 17.50
N ALA A 31 51.81 10.16 18.68
CA ALA A 31 50.83 10.84 19.52
C ALA A 31 51.40 11.96 20.43
N THR A 32 50.44 12.58 21.14
CA THR A 32 50.50 13.35 22.41
C THR A 32 50.40 14.89 22.27
N ALA A 33 49.71 15.65 23.14
CA ALA A 33 49.19 15.35 24.48
C ALA A 33 47.88 16.11 24.86
N ALA A 34 47.02 15.41 25.59
CA ALA A 34 46.27 15.79 26.81
C ALA A 34 45.99 17.26 27.21
N SER A 35 44.70 17.61 27.32
CA SER A 35 44.02 18.19 28.51
C SER A 35 42.53 18.43 28.14
N ALA A 36 41.55 17.74 28.72
CA ALA A 36 41.03 17.85 30.08
C ALA A 36 40.25 19.16 30.35
N GLN A 37 38.94 19.15 30.08
CA GLN A 37 37.96 19.75 30.98
C GLN A 37 36.56 19.17 30.75
N ALA A 38 35.87 18.84 31.85
CA ALA A 38 34.50 18.35 31.84
C ALA A 38 33.53 19.50 32.11
N SER A 39 32.41 19.52 31.40
CA SER A 39 31.19 20.21 31.81
C SER A 39 29.99 19.39 31.37
N ALA A 40 29.26 18.84 32.35
CA ALA A 40 28.07 18.06 32.09
C ALA A 40 26.87 18.99 31.89
N SER A 41 26.09 18.73 30.84
CA SER A 41 24.74 19.27 30.63
C SER A 41 23.84 18.13 30.19
N SER A 42 22.98 17.67 31.10
CA SER A 42 22.17 16.47 30.94
C SER A 42 20.94 16.73 30.08
N SER A 43 20.95 16.25 28.83
CA SER A 43 19.74 16.04 28.04
C SER A 43 19.09 14.70 28.41
N LEU A 44 17.83 14.74 28.86
CA LEU A 44 17.04 13.56 29.17
C LEU A 44 16.50 12.92 27.88
N SER A 45 17.27 12.00 27.30
CA SER A 45 16.79 11.13 26.22
C SER A 45 16.12 9.88 26.79
N VAL A 46 14.80 9.79 26.69
CA VAL A 46 14.05 8.56 27.06
C VAL A 46 14.18 7.54 25.93
N ALA A 47 15.15 6.64 26.04
CA ALA A 47 15.30 5.51 25.13
C ALA A 47 14.41 4.33 25.57
N HIS A 48 13.40 3.98 24.77
CA HIS A 48 12.65 2.75 24.93
C HIS A 48 13.41 1.56 24.31
N ALA A 49 14.29 0.95 25.10
CA ALA A 49 14.94 -0.29 24.74
C ALA A 49 14.00 -1.49 24.97
N ASN A 50 13.47 -2.05 23.89
CA ASN A 50 12.73 -3.32 23.93
C ASN A 50 13.66 -4.43 23.40
N ALA A 51 14.27 -5.19 24.31
CA ALA A 51 15.24 -6.24 23.98
C ALA A 51 14.87 -7.56 24.66
N GLN A 52 14.24 -8.46 23.90
CA GLN A 52 14.26 -9.89 24.21
C GLN A 52 15.54 -10.48 23.65
N GLY A 53 16.41 -10.98 24.53
CA GLY A 53 17.68 -11.61 24.17
C GLY A 53 18.09 -12.60 25.24
N ASP A 54 18.03 -13.89 24.89
CA ASP A 54 18.28 -15.00 25.81
C ASP A 54 19.80 -15.25 25.95
N ALA A 55 20.37 -15.05 27.15
CA ALA A 55 21.75 -15.45 27.44
C ALA A 55 22.08 -15.54 28.94
N SER A 56 22.30 -16.78 29.39
CA SER A 56 23.35 -17.25 30.32
C SER A 56 23.66 -16.50 31.63
N ARG A 57 23.67 -17.29 32.72
CA ARG A 57 24.02 -16.88 34.09
C ARG A 57 25.46 -16.31 34.19
N THR A 58 25.60 -15.10 34.72
CA THR A 58 26.77 -14.71 35.53
C THR A 58 26.29 -14.11 36.87
N ALA A 59 26.97 -14.45 37.97
CA ALA A 59 26.54 -14.09 39.31
C ALA A 59 26.98 -12.66 39.67
N GLY A 60 26.04 -11.73 39.68
CA GLY A 60 26.20 -10.38 40.24
C GLY A 60 25.48 -10.24 41.58
N THR A 61 26.11 -9.55 42.53
CA THR A 61 25.60 -9.32 43.89
C THR A 61 24.23 -8.61 43.87
N PRO A 62 23.22 -9.04 44.64
CA PRO A 62 21.92 -8.37 44.66
C PRO A 62 22.05 -6.98 45.30
N LEU A 63 21.84 -5.94 44.51
CA LEU A 63 21.61 -4.59 45.02
C LEU A 63 20.28 -4.57 45.78
N VAL A 64 20.30 -4.08 47.02
CA VAL A 64 19.11 -3.98 47.86
C VAL A 64 18.14 -2.98 47.24
N SER A 65 17.00 -3.47 46.76
CA SER A 65 15.91 -2.65 46.25
C SER A 65 15.29 -1.84 47.40
N GLY A 66 15.46 -0.52 47.36
CA GLY A 66 14.73 0.40 48.23
C GLY A 66 13.21 0.33 47.99
N PRO A 67 12.38 0.94 48.87
CA PRO A 67 10.92 0.80 48.86
C PRO A 67 10.19 1.34 47.62
N LEU A 68 10.91 1.90 46.65
CA LEU A 68 10.40 2.34 45.34
C LEU A 68 10.65 1.32 44.21
N GLY A 69 11.52 0.33 44.41
CA GLY A 69 11.84 -0.73 43.44
C GLY A 69 10.76 -1.81 43.30
N SER A 70 9.62 -1.66 44.00
CA SER A 70 8.50 -2.60 44.02
C SER A 70 7.17 -1.96 43.60
N ALA A 71 7.22 -0.72 43.11
CA ALA A 71 6.05 0.00 42.63
C ALA A 71 5.51 -0.67 41.34
N ASN A 72 4.52 -1.55 41.51
CA ASN A 72 3.78 -2.14 40.40
C ASN A 72 2.84 -1.06 39.82
N VAL A 73 3.42 -0.11 39.08
CA VAL A 73 2.66 0.94 38.38
C VAL A 73 1.85 0.25 37.30
N PRO A 74 0.50 0.28 37.35
CA PRO A 74 -0.30 -0.18 36.24
C PRO A 74 0.10 0.67 35.04
N ARG A 75 0.48 0.04 33.92
CA ARG A 75 0.50 0.77 32.65
C ARG A 75 -0.92 1.25 32.44
N ILE A 76 -1.14 2.56 32.57
CA ILE A 76 -2.32 3.20 32.04
C ILE A 76 -2.18 3.04 30.52
N ALA A 77 -2.78 1.97 30.00
CA ALA A 77 -3.24 1.98 28.64
C ALA A 77 -4.29 3.10 28.62
N LEU A 78 -3.86 4.28 28.19
CA LEU A 78 -4.75 5.28 27.65
C LEU A 78 -5.44 4.57 26.48
N ASP A 79 -6.70 4.21 26.70
CA ASP A 79 -7.54 3.73 25.62
C ASP A 79 -7.71 4.88 24.63
N ASP A 80 -7.71 4.59 23.33
CA ASP A 80 -7.87 5.62 22.30
C ASP A 80 -9.25 6.33 22.34
N ALA A 81 -10.06 6.04 23.37
CA ALA A 81 -11.37 6.60 23.67
C ALA A 81 -11.41 8.13 23.72
N TYR A 82 -10.28 8.80 23.99
CA TYR A 82 -10.16 10.26 23.98
C TYR A 82 -9.84 10.86 22.61
N LEU A 83 -9.43 10.07 21.61
CA LEU A 83 -9.11 10.58 20.28
C LEU A 83 -10.40 11.03 19.56
N PRO A 84 -10.36 12.16 18.80
CA PRO A 84 -11.47 12.58 17.94
C PRO A 84 -11.89 11.46 16.97
N VAL A 85 -13.19 11.40 16.69
CA VAL A 85 -13.77 10.40 15.79
C VAL A 85 -14.03 11.03 14.44
N VAL A 86 -13.40 10.49 13.39
CA VAL A 86 -13.66 10.84 12.00
C VAL A 86 -14.72 9.90 11.44
N HIS A 87 -15.60 10.39 10.56
CA HIS A 87 -16.63 9.58 9.91
C HIS A 87 -16.03 8.44 9.05
N ALA A 88 -16.85 7.41 8.76
CA ALA A 88 -16.37 6.16 8.14
C ALA A 88 -15.97 6.30 6.66
N ASP A 89 -16.48 7.35 6.01
CA ASP A 89 -16.12 7.86 4.68
C ASP A 89 -14.86 8.75 4.70
N MET A 90 -14.35 9.10 5.89
CA MET A 90 -13.15 9.92 6.08
C MET A 90 -13.21 11.29 5.40
N ASN A 91 -14.40 11.91 5.41
CA ASN A 91 -14.66 13.16 4.70
C ASN A 91 -14.28 13.08 3.21
N GLU A 92 -14.67 11.99 2.52
CA GLU A 92 -14.38 11.78 1.10
C GLU A 92 -14.82 12.98 0.25
N GLN A 93 -13.92 13.44 -0.63
CA GLN A 93 -14.23 14.42 -1.66
C GLN A 93 -13.64 13.97 -2.99
N ILE A 94 -14.45 14.03 -4.05
CA ILE A 94 -13.99 13.85 -5.43
C ILE A 94 -13.70 15.24 -6.00
N ILE A 95 -12.44 15.50 -6.35
CA ILE A 95 -11.98 16.73 -6.98
C ILE A 95 -11.43 16.46 -8.38
N HIS A 96 -11.29 17.51 -9.18
CA HIS A 96 -10.73 17.44 -10.53
C HIS A 96 -9.48 18.31 -10.63
N ILE A 97 -8.31 17.69 -10.68
CA ILE A 97 -7.01 18.38 -10.71
C ILE A 97 -6.63 18.68 -12.16
N PRO A 98 -6.46 19.95 -12.60
CA PRO A 98 -6.05 20.26 -13.96
C PRO A 98 -4.59 19.82 -14.22
N VAL A 99 -4.35 19.20 -15.37
CA VAL A 99 -3.02 18.73 -15.75
C VAL A 99 -2.08 19.89 -16.06
N ALA A 100 -0.85 19.81 -15.56
CA ALA A 100 0.16 20.82 -15.81
C ALA A 100 0.50 20.92 -17.31
N GLY A 101 0.35 22.11 -17.89
CA GLY A 101 0.58 22.36 -19.32
C GLY A 101 -0.64 22.15 -20.22
N ASP A 102 -1.65 21.38 -19.80
CA ASP A 102 -2.95 21.30 -20.47
C ASP A 102 -4.13 21.29 -19.46
N PRO A 103 -4.59 22.48 -19.01
CA PRO A 103 -5.71 22.60 -18.09
C PRO A 103 -7.07 22.15 -18.65
N SER A 104 -7.15 21.77 -19.94
CA SER A 104 -8.38 21.17 -20.50
C SER A 104 -8.51 19.70 -20.13
N VAL A 105 -7.41 19.06 -19.70
CA VAL A 105 -7.41 17.72 -19.11
C VAL A 105 -7.41 17.85 -17.59
N THR A 106 -8.28 17.07 -16.94
CA THR A 106 -8.35 16.98 -15.47
C THR A 106 -8.21 15.54 -14.99
N LEU A 107 -7.60 15.35 -13.83
CA LEU A 107 -7.50 14.08 -13.11
C LEU A 107 -8.63 14.02 -12.07
N GLU A 108 -9.57 13.09 -12.26
CA GLU A 108 -10.52 12.70 -11.22
C GLU A 108 -9.73 12.16 -10.03
N THR A 109 -9.88 12.79 -8.87
CA THR A 109 -9.03 12.53 -7.70
C THR A 109 -9.88 12.38 -6.46
N THR A 110 -9.77 11.24 -5.80
CA THR A 110 -10.36 11.01 -4.48
C THR A 110 -9.47 11.63 -3.40
N VAL A 111 -10.06 12.35 -2.44
CA VAL A 111 -9.37 12.91 -1.28
C VAL A 111 -10.09 12.48 -0.01
N TYR A 112 -9.36 11.90 0.95
CA TYR A 112 -9.84 11.64 2.31
C TYR A 112 -9.03 12.48 3.28
N ARG A 113 -9.65 12.92 4.39
CA ARG A 113 -9.06 13.91 5.28
C ARG A 113 -9.60 13.79 6.72
N PRO A 114 -8.73 13.85 7.74
CA PRO A 114 -9.14 13.97 9.14
C PRO A 114 -9.83 15.32 9.41
N ASP A 115 -10.62 15.38 10.48
CA ASP A 115 -11.28 16.62 10.89
C ASP A 115 -10.28 17.65 11.41
N GLY A 116 -10.36 18.87 10.90
CA GLY A 116 -9.57 20.01 11.41
C GLY A 116 -9.04 20.93 10.31
N PRO A 117 -8.31 21.99 10.70
CA PRO A 117 -7.79 23.00 9.77
C PRO A 117 -6.49 22.58 9.05
N GLY A 118 -5.79 21.55 9.53
CA GLY A 118 -4.42 21.23 9.12
C GLY A 118 -3.39 22.27 9.64
N PRO A 119 -2.22 22.38 8.99
CA PRO A 119 -1.78 21.62 7.82
C PRO A 119 -1.51 20.15 8.18
N PHE A 120 -1.96 19.25 7.32
CA PHE A 120 -1.84 17.81 7.48
C PHE A 120 -0.71 17.25 6.59
N PRO A 121 0.10 16.28 7.05
CA PRO A 121 0.96 15.51 6.16
C PRO A 121 0.14 14.85 5.04
N MET A 122 0.75 14.61 3.89
CA MET A 122 0.04 14.07 2.73
C MET A 122 0.59 12.70 2.33
N VAL A 123 -0.29 11.79 1.92
CA VAL A 123 0.08 10.60 1.15
C VAL A 123 -0.68 10.56 -0.17
N VAL A 124 0.04 10.43 -1.27
CA VAL A 124 -0.56 10.15 -2.59
C VAL A 124 -0.58 8.63 -2.79
N PHE A 125 -1.73 8.06 -3.17
CA PHE A 125 -1.87 6.63 -3.47
C PHE A 125 -2.19 6.41 -4.95
N ASN A 126 -1.26 5.78 -5.67
CA ASN A 126 -1.37 5.51 -7.10
C ASN A 126 -1.97 4.12 -7.35
N HIS A 127 -3.13 4.08 -8.01
CA HIS A 127 -3.83 2.86 -8.39
C HIS A 127 -3.02 1.96 -9.35
N GLY A 128 -3.30 0.65 -9.31
CA GLY A 128 -2.80 -0.31 -10.29
C GLY A 128 -3.47 -0.18 -11.66
N LYS A 129 -3.29 -1.18 -12.53
CA LYS A 129 -4.00 -1.27 -13.81
C LYS A 129 -4.47 -2.70 -14.02
N ILE A 130 -5.77 -2.90 -14.18
CA ILE A 130 -6.34 -4.20 -14.56
C ILE A 130 -6.37 -4.38 -16.09
N PRO A 131 -6.61 -5.60 -16.61
CA PRO A 131 -6.90 -5.82 -18.04
C PRO A 131 -8.14 -5.07 -18.52
N GLY A 132 -8.27 -4.88 -19.83
CA GLY A 132 -9.36 -4.10 -20.43
C GLY A 132 -9.04 -2.61 -20.61
N ASP A 133 -10.08 -1.84 -20.96
CA ASP A 133 -10.00 -0.40 -21.23
C ASP A 133 -9.83 0.38 -19.91
N PRO A 134 -8.74 1.16 -19.73
CA PRO A 134 -8.55 2.07 -18.60
C PRO A 134 -9.74 2.99 -18.29
N ARG A 135 -10.48 3.43 -19.30
CA ARG A 135 -11.67 4.29 -19.12
C ARG A 135 -12.84 3.60 -18.42
N MET A 136 -12.90 2.27 -18.51
CA MET A 136 -13.93 1.45 -17.87
C MET A 136 -13.46 0.86 -16.53
N GLN A 137 -12.26 1.24 -16.05
CA GLN A 137 -11.77 0.86 -14.72
C GLN A 137 -12.38 1.80 -13.66
N PRO A 138 -12.60 1.31 -12.43
CA PRO A 138 -13.21 2.12 -11.37
C PRO A 138 -12.33 3.31 -10.96
N ARG A 139 -12.97 4.31 -10.35
CA ARG A 139 -12.30 5.37 -9.59
C ARG A 139 -11.38 4.76 -8.53
N SER A 140 -10.25 5.41 -8.26
CA SER A 140 -9.31 4.99 -7.22
C SER A 140 -9.89 5.25 -5.84
N ASP A 141 -10.33 4.18 -5.17
CA ASP A 141 -10.99 4.21 -3.86
C ASP A 141 -10.25 3.31 -2.83
N PRO A 142 -9.06 3.70 -2.34
CA PRO A 142 -8.19 2.85 -1.53
C PRO A 142 -8.57 2.84 -0.03
N MET A 143 -9.85 2.63 0.32
CA MET A 143 -10.40 2.79 1.68
C MET A 143 -9.57 2.16 2.82
N SER A 144 -9.14 0.90 2.67
CA SER A 144 -8.33 0.18 3.65
C SER A 144 -7.00 0.90 3.97
N PHE A 145 -6.33 1.40 2.92
CA PHE A 145 -5.09 2.17 3.03
C PHE A 145 -5.36 3.58 3.56
N ALA A 146 -6.38 4.26 3.02
CA ALA A 146 -6.73 5.62 3.39
C ALA A 146 -6.99 5.75 4.89
N ARG A 147 -7.70 4.77 5.48
CA ARG A 147 -8.02 4.75 6.90
C ARG A 147 -6.83 4.69 7.83
N GLU A 148 -5.80 3.93 7.46
CA GLU A 148 -4.60 3.78 8.27
C GLU A 148 -3.76 5.08 8.29
N PHE A 149 -3.87 5.89 7.24
CA PHE A 149 -3.21 7.19 7.15
C PHE A 149 -4.06 8.33 7.74
N VAL A 150 -5.38 8.36 7.50
CA VAL A 150 -6.30 9.35 8.09
C VAL A 150 -6.34 9.23 9.62
N SER A 151 -6.27 8.02 10.18
CA SER A 151 -6.15 7.82 11.64
C SER A 151 -4.90 8.45 12.25
N ARG A 152 -3.90 8.79 11.43
CA ARG A 152 -2.61 9.41 11.80
C ARG A 152 -2.47 10.86 11.32
N GLY A 153 -3.60 11.50 11.04
CA GLY A 153 -3.65 12.91 10.67
C GLY A 153 -3.27 13.20 9.21
N TYR A 154 -3.20 12.21 8.32
CA TYR A 154 -2.85 12.45 6.91
C TYR A 154 -4.05 12.81 6.04
N VAL A 155 -3.84 13.73 5.11
CA VAL A 155 -4.65 13.80 3.88
C VAL A 155 -4.19 12.71 2.93
N VAL A 156 -5.13 11.89 2.45
CA VAL A 156 -4.89 10.82 1.49
C VAL A 156 -5.45 11.26 0.15
N VAL A 157 -4.63 11.20 -0.89
CA VAL A 157 -4.98 11.66 -2.25
C VAL A 157 -4.79 10.52 -3.23
N ALA A 158 -5.86 10.07 -3.87
CA ALA A 158 -5.83 8.96 -4.83
C ALA A 158 -6.28 9.45 -6.22
N PRO A 159 -5.35 9.94 -7.07
CA PRO A 159 -5.66 10.40 -8.41
C PRO A 159 -5.87 9.22 -9.37
N ASN A 160 -6.91 9.26 -10.19
CA ASN A 160 -6.95 8.48 -11.42
C ASN A 160 -6.07 9.18 -12.47
N ARG A 161 -5.06 8.47 -12.98
CA ARG A 161 -4.12 8.98 -14.00
C ARG A 161 -4.83 9.23 -15.34
N GLN A 162 -4.22 9.96 -16.26
CA GLN A 162 -4.81 10.32 -17.56
C GLN A 162 -5.36 9.09 -18.29
N GLY A 163 -6.62 9.20 -18.74
CA GLY A 163 -7.34 8.15 -19.43
C GLY A 163 -7.87 7.00 -18.57
N PHE A 164 -7.76 7.03 -17.24
CA PHE A 164 -8.44 6.09 -16.34
C PHE A 164 -9.74 6.68 -15.77
N ALA A 165 -10.78 5.86 -15.63
CA ALA A 165 -12.05 6.26 -15.02
C ALA A 165 -12.60 7.62 -15.56
N GLY A 166 -13.00 8.53 -14.68
CA GLY A 166 -13.47 9.87 -15.04
C GLY A 166 -12.39 10.83 -15.55
N SER A 167 -11.10 10.53 -15.36
CA SER A 167 -10.01 11.42 -15.76
C SER A 167 -9.96 11.68 -17.26
N GLY A 168 -9.65 12.92 -17.64
CA GLY A 168 -9.47 13.33 -19.03
C GLY A 168 -8.22 12.74 -19.69
N GLY A 169 -7.95 13.17 -20.92
CA GLY A 169 -6.78 12.70 -21.69
C GLY A 169 -6.88 11.23 -22.09
N THR A 170 -5.72 10.62 -22.34
CA THR A 170 -5.59 9.24 -22.82
C THR A 170 -4.47 8.53 -22.06
N TYR A 171 -4.69 7.26 -21.75
CA TYR A 171 -3.65 6.40 -21.19
C TYR A 171 -2.57 6.10 -22.24
N GLN A 172 -1.31 6.38 -21.91
CA GLN A 172 -0.16 6.12 -22.77
C GLN A 172 0.54 4.84 -22.30
N GLN A 173 0.56 3.82 -23.17
CA GLN A 173 1.15 2.49 -22.88
C GLN A 173 2.66 2.42 -23.21
N ASP A 174 3.17 3.33 -24.04
CA ASP A 174 4.57 3.42 -24.51
C ASP A 174 5.16 2.12 -25.11
N GLY A 175 4.28 1.27 -25.65
CA GLY A 175 4.66 0.02 -26.30
C GLY A 175 5.34 -0.94 -25.33
N CYS A 176 6.64 -1.19 -25.57
CA CYS A 176 7.50 -2.06 -24.75
C CYS A 176 8.54 -1.30 -23.91
N ASP A 177 8.47 0.04 -23.91
CA ASP A 177 9.33 0.89 -23.09
C ASP A 177 8.67 1.12 -21.72
N VAL A 178 9.05 0.29 -20.76
CA VAL A 178 8.54 0.34 -19.39
C VAL A 178 9.05 1.59 -18.64
N ALA A 179 10.22 2.12 -19.03
CA ALA A 179 10.83 3.28 -18.41
C ALA A 179 10.10 4.57 -18.82
N SER A 180 9.84 4.74 -20.12
CA SER A 180 8.97 5.81 -20.64
C SER A 180 7.59 5.73 -20.01
N ASN A 181 6.97 4.55 -19.99
CA ASN A 181 5.63 4.39 -19.43
C ASN A 181 5.54 4.87 -17.97
N GLY A 182 6.45 4.44 -17.11
CA GLY A 182 6.42 4.86 -15.71
C GLY A 182 6.65 6.36 -15.54
N LEU A 183 7.53 6.97 -16.34
CA LEU A 183 7.77 8.43 -16.32
C LEU A 183 6.56 9.23 -16.83
N GLY A 184 5.91 8.78 -17.91
CA GLY A 184 4.68 9.39 -18.41
C GLY A 184 3.55 9.33 -17.38
N GLN A 185 3.44 8.21 -16.65
CA GLN A 185 2.49 8.07 -15.55
C GLN A 185 2.89 8.86 -14.29
N ALA A 186 4.19 9.08 -14.07
CA ALA A 186 4.69 9.90 -12.97
C ALA A 186 4.40 11.40 -13.13
N ALA A 187 4.17 11.89 -14.36
CA ALA A 187 3.78 13.29 -14.62
C ALA A 187 2.42 13.65 -13.98
N ASP A 188 1.48 12.71 -13.93
CA ASP A 188 0.19 12.86 -13.23
C ASP A 188 0.37 12.85 -11.72
N VAL A 189 1.30 12.05 -11.21
CA VAL A 189 1.67 12.04 -9.79
C VAL A 189 2.29 13.38 -9.38
N ALA A 190 3.22 13.92 -10.19
CA ALA A 190 3.81 15.23 -9.99
C ALA A 190 2.76 16.35 -10.04
N THR A 191 1.87 16.34 -11.03
CA THR A 191 0.71 17.26 -11.14
C THR A 191 -0.14 17.22 -9.86
N THR A 192 -0.43 16.02 -9.36
CA THR A 192 -1.24 15.83 -8.14
C THR A 192 -0.52 16.39 -6.90
N VAL A 193 0.75 16.06 -6.71
CA VAL A 193 1.57 16.58 -5.60
C VAL A 193 1.65 18.10 -5.65
N ASP A 194 1.95 18.68 -6.81
CA ASP A 194 2.09 20.12 -7.01
C ASP A 194 0.77 20.88 -6.81
N TYR A 195 -0.38 20.28 -7.14
CA TYR A 195 -1.68 20.89 -6.89
C TYR A 195 -2.06 20.82 -5.41
N MET A 196 -1.83 19.66 -4.77
CA MET A 196 -2.24 19.43 -3.39
C MET A 196 -1.32 20.14 -2.38
N ALA A 197 -0.03 20.27 -2.66
CA ALA A 197 0.92 21.05 -1.85
C ALA A 197 0.60 22.56 -1.79
N LYS A 198 -0.33 23.06 -2.62
CA LYS A 198 -0.82 24.44 -2.60
C LYS A 198 -2.09 24.63 -1.77
N GLN A 199 -2.71 23.55 -1.28
CA GLN A 199 -3.91 23.63 -0.47
C GLN A 199 -3.58 24.06 0.97
N PRO A 200 -4.35 24.97 1.59
CA PRO A 200 -3.99 25.56 2.89
C PRO A 200 -3.99 24.56 4.05
N TYR A 201 -4.60 23.38 3.86
CA TYR A 201 -4.68 22.30 4.84
C TYR A 201 -3.63 21.19 4.61
N VAL A 202 -2.69 21.35 3.67
CA VAL A 202 -1.63 20.36 3.38
C VAL A 202 -0.26 20.88 3.82
N ASP A 203 0.50 20.04 4.52
CA ASP A 203 1.92 20.28 4.78
C ASP A 203 2.77 19.83 3.59
N ALA A 204 3.20 20.82 2.81
CA ALA A 204 4.06 20.63 1.65
C ALA A 204 5.48 20.10 1.96
N ASN A 205 5.85 19.84 3.23
CA ASN A 205 7.17 19.34 3.64
C ASN A 205 7.17 17.90 4.17
N HIS A 206 5.99 17.29 4.33
CA HIS A 206 5.81 15.94 4.84
C HIS A 206 4.89 15.14 3.90
N ILE A 207 5.45 14.77 2.75
CA ILE A 207 4.74 14.06 1.69
C ILE A 207 5.28 12.63 1.53
N VAL A 208 4.37 11.67 1.43
CA VAL A 208 4.62 10.29 1.03
C VAL A 208 4.00 10.07 -0.35
N VAL A 209 4.67 9.32 -1.22
CA VAL A 209 4.03 8.80 -2.45
C VAL A 209 4.06 7.28 -2.39
N ALA A 210 2.89 6.68 -2.50
CA ALA A 210 2.68 5.24 -2.45
C ALA A 210 1.95 4.77 -3.71
N GLY A 211 2.09 3.50 -4.06
CA GLY A 211 1.31 2.92 -5.14
C GLY A 211 1.36 1.42 -5.18
N THR A 212 0.36 0.84 -5.84
CA THR A 212 0.24 -0.61 -6.03
C THR A 212 0.37 -1.01 -7.49
N SER A 213 1.02 -2.14 -7.79
CA SER A 213 1.08 -2.68 -9.15
C SER A 213 1.63 -1.64 -10.16
N HIS A 214 0.89 -1.31 -11.21
CA HIS A 214 1.28 -0.24 -12.14
C HIS A 214 1.45 1.15 -11.49
N GLY A 215 0.70 1.46 -10.43
CA GLY A 215 0.91 2.65 -9.62
C GLY A 215 2.16 2.59 -8.75
N GLY A 216 2.63 1.39 -8.38
CA GLY A 216 3.93 1.17 -7.75
C GLY A 216 5.09 1.48 -8.71
N LEU A 217 4.97 1.10 -9.99
CA LEU A 217 5.91 1.53 -11.04
C LEU A 217 5.94 3.07 -11.16
N ALA A 218 4.77 3.70 -11.29
CA ALA A 218 4.66 5.16 -11.40
C ALA A 218 5.21 5.89 -10.16
N THR A 219 5.04 5.31 -8.96
CA THR A 219 5.60 5.83 -7.70
C THR A 219 7.13 5.80 -7.70
N MET A 220 7.74 4.71 -8.18
CA MET A 220 9.20 4.62 -8.25
C MET A 220 9.79 5.47 -9.38
N ALA A 221 9.07 5.62 -10.50
CA ALA A 221 9.43 6.54 -11.58
C ALA A 221 9.33 8.01 -11.14
N TYR A 222 8.28 8.39 -10.39
CA TYR A 222 8.17 9.72 -9.79
C TYR A 222 9.35 10.05 -8.86
N GLY A 223 9.92 9.02 -8.22
CA GLY A 223 11.13 9.15 -7.40
C GLY A 223 12.36 9.77 -8.08
N THR A 224 12.41 9.80 -9.41
CA THR A 224 13.52 10.41 -10.16
C THR A 224 13.50 11.94 -10.17
N GLU A 225 12.32 12.55 -10.06
CA GLU A 225 12.09 14.00 -10.12
C GLU A 225 11.14 14.45 -8.98
N ALA A 226 11.23 13.79 -7.84
CA ALA A 226 10.30 14.00 -6.73
C ALA A 226 10.44 15.42 -6.13
N ALA A 227 9.29 16.05 -5.85
CA ALA A 227 9.24 17.35 -5.21
C ALA A 227 9.96 17.36 -3.84
N HIS A 228 10.59 18.48 -3.48
CA HIS A 228 11.41 18.62 -2.26
C HIS A 228 10.71 18.23 -0.94
N GLY A 229 9.38 18.32 -0.89
CA GLY A 229 8.58 17.91 0.27
C GLY A 229 8.43 16.40 0.47
N VAL A 230 8.81 15.58 -0.52
CA VAL A 230 8.61 14.14 -0.51
C VAL A 230 9.72 13.45 0.27
N ARG A 231 9.33 12.76 1.35
CA ARG A 231 10.24 12.09 2.28
C ARG A 231 10.37 10.60 2.03
N ALA A 232 9.34 9.98 1.46
CA ALA A 232 9.23 8.54 1.36
C ALA A 232 8.47 8.10 0.10
N LEU A 233 8.98 7.05 -0.55
CA LEU A 233 8.27 6.29 -1.58
C LEU A 233 7.88 4.91 -1.03
N ILE A 234 6.65 4.45 -1.31
CA ILE A 234 6.20 3.10 -0.90
C ILE A 234 5.67 2.34 -2.10
N ASN A 235 6.36 1.26 -2.46
CA ASN A 235 6.05 0.40 -3.59
C ASN A 235 5.41 -0.91 -3.08
N PHE A 236 4.11 -1.09 -3.27
CA PHE A 236 3.39 -2.33 -2.98
C PHE A 236 3.26 -3.16 -4.26
N SER A 237 3.93 -4.31 -4.34
CA SER A 237 3.87 -5.22 -5.50
C SER A 237 3.92 -4.48 -6.85
N GLY A 238 4.84 -3.52 -7.02
CA GLY A 238 4.84 -2.64 -8.19
C GLY A 238 5.52 -3.22 -9.43
N GLY A 239 5.03 -2.80 -10.59
CA GLY A 239 5.60 -3.15 -11.90
C GLY A 239 4.61 -2.94 -13.03
N LEU A 240 5.02 -3.22 -14.26
CA LEU A 240 4.14 -3.28 -15.43
C LEU A 240 4.42 -4.56 -16.21
N ARG A 241 3.40 -5.41 -16.29
CA ARG A 241 3.48 -6.68 -17.01
C ARG A 241 3.11 -6.46 -18.48
N GLN A 242 3.96 -6.92 -19.38
CA GLN A 242 3.81 -6.71 -20.82
C GLN A 242 4.09 -8.01 -21.60
N ASP A 243 3.26 -9.05 -21.42
CA ASP A 243 3.50 -10.38 -22.02
C ASP A 243 3.63 -10.37 -23.57
N ALA A 244 3.11 -9.34 -24.24
CA ALA A 244 3.26 -9.15 -25.69
C ALA A 244 4.66 -8.68 -26.12
N CYS A 245 5.51 -8.25 -25.18
CA CYS A 245 6.85 -7.74 -25.43
C CYS A 245 7.91 -8.81 -25.18
N THR A 246 8.73 -9.08 -26.19
CA THR A 246 9.87 -10.01 -26.09
C THR A 246 10.80 -9.55 -24.97
N GLY A 247 11.01 -10.39 -23.97
CA GLY A 247 11.92 -10.09 -22.86
C GLY A 247 11.38 -9.09 -21.84
N TRP A 248 10.06 -8.85 -21.75
CA TRP A 248 9.45 -7.83 -20.87
C TRP A 248 9.94 -7.82 -19.42
N GLN A 249 10.31 -8.97 -18.86
CA GLN A 249 10.89 -9.08 -17.52
C GLN A 249 12.25 -8.38 -17.38
N ASN A 250 13.04 -8.33 -18.46
CA ASN A 250 14.28 -7.57 -18.52
C ASN A 250 13.97 -6.09 -18.69
N ASN A 251 13.09 -5.71 -19.62
CA ASN A 251 12.66 -4.31 -19.80
C ASN A 251 12.17 -3.69 -18.49
N LEU A 252 11.39 -4.45 -17.69
CA LEU A 252 10.92 -4.04 -16.38
C LEU A 252 12.07 -3.94 -15.34
N THR A 253 13.04 -4.86 -15.38
CA THR A 253 14.23 -4.80 -14.53
C THR A 253 15.12 -3.59 -14.86
N GLU A 254 15.32 -3.33 -16.16
CA GLU A 254 16.09 -2.21 -16.69
C GLU A 254 15.44 -0.87 -16.32
N ALA A 255 14.12 -0.74 -16.50
CA ALA A 255 13.38 0.46 -16.10
C ALA A 255 13.54 0.78 -14.59
N PHE A 256 13.49 -0.23 -13.72
CA PHE A 256 13.77 -0.02 -12.29
C PHE A 256 15.24 0.34 -12.02
N GLY A 257 16.20 -0.15 -12.80
CA GLY A 257 17.59 0.32 -12.77
C GLY A 257 17.73 1.80 -13.15
N ASP A 258 17.08 2.22 -14.23
CA ASP A 258 17.07 3.60 -14.72
C ASP A 258 16.43 4.57 -13.72
N TYR A 259 15.36 4.15 -13.04
CA TYR A 259 14.79 4.92 -11.93
C TYR A 259 15.76 5.00 -10.75
N GLY A 260 16.41 3.89 -10.39
CA GLY A 260 17.36 3.83 -9.28
C GLY A 260 18.52 4.81 -9.43
N ALA A 261 19.10 4.92 -10.63
CA ALA A 261 20.18 5.86 -10.93
C ALA A 261 19.82 7.33 -10.65
N LYS A 262 18.54 7.70 -10.85
CA LYS A 262 18.05 9.07 -10.68
C LYS A 262 17.33 9.29 -9.34
N ALA A 263 16.85 8.25 -8.68
CA ALA A 263 16.05 8.37 -7.47
C ALA A 263 16.82 9.02 -6.32
N ARG A 264 16.22 10.05 -5.70
CA ARG A 264 16.81 10.82 -4.57
C ARG A 264 16.04 10.70 -3.25
N VAL A 265 14.90 10.02 -3.25
CA VAL A 265 14.06 9.78 -2.07
C VAL A 265 14.26 8.34 -1.58
N ALA A 266 14.21 8.14 -0.27
CA ALA A 266 14.21 6.80 0.32
C ALA A 266 12.95 6.01 -0.08
N SER A 267 13.07 4.68 -0.24
CA SER A 267 11.96 3.83 -0.68
C SER A 267 11.82 2.53 0.11
N LEU A 268 10.57 2.14 0.35
CA LEU A 268 10.21 0.85 0.91
C LEU A 268 9.42 0.04 -0.13
N TRP A 269 9.88 -1.17 -0.40
CA TRP A 269 9.31 -2.09 -1.37
C TRP A 269 8.69 -3.27 -0.60
N LEU A 270 7.43 -3.60 -0.85
CA LEU A 270 6.71 -4.68 -0.19
C LEU A 270 6.19 -5.65 -1.23
N TYR A 271 6.67 -6.90 -1.20
CA TYR A 271 6.30 -7.99 -2.10
C TYR A 271 6.15 -9.28 -1.28
N GLY A 272 5.41 -10.26 -1.81
CA GLY A 272 5.18 -11.54 -1.14
C GLY A 272 5.35 -12.74 -2.06
N ASP A 273 5.60 -13.91 -1.47
CA ASP A 273 5.97 -15.16 -2.16
C ASP A 273 4.93 -15.63 -3.19
N ASN A 274 3.65 -15.43 -2.90
CA ASN A 274 2.53 -15.92 -3.70
C ASN A 274 1.87 -14.81 -4.54
N ASP A 275 2.62 -13.78 -4.93
CA ASP A 275 2.15 -12.76 -5.88
C ASP A 275 1.91 -13.40 -7.26
N SER A 276 0.67 -13.29 -7.77
CA SER A 276 0.29 -13.90 -9.05
C SER A 276 0.91 -13.24 -10.28
N VAL A 277 1.49 -12.04 -10.13
CA VAL A 277 2.01 -11.21 -11.21
C VAL A 277 3.54 -11.20 -11.23
N TRP A 278 4.20 -11.15 -10.06
CA TRP A 278 5.65 -11.04 -9.93
C TRP A 278 6.27 -12.25 -9.21
N THR A 279 7.15 -12.98 -9.89
CA THR A 279 7.93 -14.05 -9.25
C THR A 279 9.00 -13.47 -8.33
N SER A 280 9.33 -14.16 -7.23
CA SER A 280 10.40 -13.76 -6.29
C SER A 280 11.77 -13.50 -6.99
N ASP A 281 12.10 -14.27 -8.04
CA ASP A 281 13.27 -13.99 -8.90
C ASP A 281 13.18 -12.61 -9.59
N LEU A 282 12.03 -12.30 -10.20
CA LEU A 282 11.83 -11.02 -10.87
C LEU A 282 11.88 -9.86 -9.87
N VAL A 283 11.25 -10.00 -8.71
CA VAL A 283 11.30 -9.01 -7.61
C VAL A 283 12.75 -8.77 -7.16
N THR A 284 13.51 -9.85 -6.96
CA THR A 284 14.93 -9.78 -6.58
C THR A 284 15.74 -9.04 -7.64
N ARG A 285 15.53 -9.32 -8.92
CA ARG A 285 16.23 -8.62 -10.03
C ARG A 285 15.85 -7.14 -10.12
N MET A 286 14.56 -6.80 -10.06
CA MET A 286 14.07 -5.42 -10.10
C MET A 286 14.66 -4.59 -8.94
N PHE A 287 14.61 -5.11 -7.72
CA PHE A 287 15.16 -4.43 -6.55
C PHE A 287 16.68 -4.32 -6.62
N ALA A 288 17.39 -5.38 -7.03
CA ALA A 288 18.84 -5.35 -7.17
C ALA A 288 19.31 -4.33 -8.22
N ALA A 289 18.61 -4.20 -9.36
CA ALA A 289 18.89 -3.20 -10.38
C ALA A 289 18.71 -1.78 -9.82
N PHE A 290 17.54 -1.49 -9.22
CA PHE A 290 17.26 -0.18 -8.61
C PHE A 290 18.29 0.18 -7.53
N HIS A 291 18.51 -0.72 -6.57
CA HIS A 291 19.37 -0.47 -5.42
C HIS A 291 20.84 -0.28 -5.81
N THR A 292 21.36 -1.10 -6.74
CA THR A 292 22.75 -0.99 -7.21
C THR A 292 22.96 0.35 -7.93
N ALA A 293 22.02 0.76 -8.77
CA ALA A 293 22.08 2.05 -9.47
C ALA A 293 21.99 3.24 -8.49
N GLN A 294 21.12 3.18 -7.48
CA GLN A 294 20.99 4.23 -6.47
C GLN A 294 22.26 4.40 -5.61
N VAL A 295 22.89 3.30 -5.20
CA VAL A 295 24.12 3.33 -4.38
C VAL A 295 25.34 3.74 -5.20
N GLY A 296 25.41 3.36 -6.48
CA GLY A 296 26.55 3.67 -7.37
C GLY A 296 26.78 5.17 -7.58
N GLU A 297 25.73 5.98 -7.50
CA GLU A 297 25.76 7.44 -7.73
C GLU A 297 26.17 8.28 -6.50
N ALA A 298 26.71 7.65 -5.45
CA ALA A 298 27.23 8.29 -4.23
C ALA A 298 26.27 9.27 -3.52
N GLN A 299 24.96 9.03 -3.64
CA GLN A 299 23.91 9.89 -3.10
C GLN A 299 23.70 9.65 -1.59
N SER A 300 24.30 10.51 -0.76
CA SER A 300 24.13 10.47 0.70
C SER A 300 22.68 10.78 1.11
N GLY A 301 21.92 9.74 1.49
CA GLY A 301 20.60 9.87 2.14
C GLY A 301 19.45 9.12 1.47
N ALA A 302 19.60 8.68 0.22
CA ALA A 302 18.58 7.93 -0.50
C ALA A 302 18.81 6.42 -0.38
N GLY A 303 18.00 5.74 0.45
CA GLY A 303 18.09 4.30 0.66
C GLY A 303 16.83 3.55 0.24
N ALA A 304 17.00 2.46 -0.51
CA ALA A 304 15.93 1.51 -0.82
C ALA A 304 15.96 0.28 0.10
N LYS A 305 14.80 -0.20 0.54
CA LYS A 305 14.65 -1.42 1.35
C LYS A 305 13.56 -2.32 0.78
N LEU A 306 13.92 -3.57 0.51
CA LEU A 306 12.96 -4.64 0.22
C LEU A 306 12.45 -5.28 1.52
N VAL A 307 11.15 -5.49 1.58
CA VAL A 307 10.45 -6.30 2.57
C VAL A 307 9.72 -7.40 1.81
N ASP A 308 10.22 -8.61 1.99
CA ASP A 308 9.44 -9.82 1.78
C ASP A 308 8.52 -10.01 3.01
N PHE A 309 7.21 -10.09 2.78
CA PHE A 309 6.22 -10.37 3.82
C PHE A 309 5.73 -11.83 3.83
N GLY A 310 6.33 -12.69 3.02
CA GLY A 310 5.93 -14.08 2.85
C GLY A 310 4.64 -14.21 2.04
N SER A 311 3.86 -15.26 2.31
CA SER A 311 2.58 -15.47 1.63
C SER A 311 1.43 -14.71 2.29
N TYR A 312 0.54 -14.12 1.47
CA TYR A 312 -0.72 -13.52 1.93
C TYR A 312 -1.91 -14.15 1.22
N LYS A 313 -2.91 -14.58 2.01
CA LYS A 313 -4.16 -15.23 1.56
C LYS A 313 -3.94 -16.20 0.38
N ASN A 314 -4.67 -16.01 -0.71
CA ASN A 314 -4.54 -16.73 -1.98
C ASN A 314 -3.57 -16.05 -2.96
N ASP A 315 -3.36 -14.74 -2.83
CA ASP A 315 -2.47 -13.93 -3.68
C ASP A 315 -1.84 -12.82 -2.84
N ALA A 316 -0.55 -12.57 -2.99
CA ALA A 316 0.12 -11.43 -2.33
C ALA A 316 -0.21 -10.08 -2.99
N HIS A 317 -0.59 -10.06 -4.27
CA HIS A 317 -0.80 -8.84 -5.05
C HIS A 317 -1.94 -7.95 -4.52
N ARG A 318 -2.88 -8.54 -3.76
CA ARG A 318 -4.04 -7.87 -3.17
C ARG A 318 -3.81 -7.23 -1.80
N LEU A 319 -2.61 -7.39 -1.22
CA LEU A 319 -2.33 -7.08 0.19
C LEU A 319 -2.82 -5.68 0.64
N VAL A 320 -2.52 -4.64 -0.14
CA VAL A 320 -2.77 -3.24 0.27
C VAL A 320 -4.23 -2.81 0.16
N GLY A 321 -5.04 -3.50 -0.65
CA GLY A 321 -6.48 -3.24 -0.78
C GLY A 321 -7.32 -3.89 0.32
N ASP A 322 -6.84 -4.98 0.91
CA ASP A 322 -7.51 -5.69 1.99
C ASP A 322 -7.29 -4.99 3.35
N ARG A 323 -8.37 -4.82 4.13
CA ARG A 323 -8.33 -4.35 5.51
C ARG A 323 -7.52 -5.26 6.43
N ASP A 324 -7.54 -6.58 6.18
CA ASP A 324 -6.67 -7.54 6.88
C ASP A 324 -5.18 -7.36 6.56
N GLY A 325 -4.85 -6.78 5.41
CA GLY A 325 -3.46 -6.58 5.00
C GLY A 325 -2.73 -5.55 5.84
N VAL A 326 -3.47 -4.59 6.42
CA VAL A 326 -2.94 -3.51 7.26
C VAL A 326 -2.05 -4.04 8.38
N GLN A 327 -2.46 -5.10 9.09
CA GLN A 327 -1.67 -5.69 10.18
C GLN A 327 -0.34 -6.32 9.72
N VAL A 328 -0.20 -6.62 8.42
CA VAL A 328 1.01 -7.19 7.81
C VAL A 328 1.95 -6.08 7.34
N TRP A 329 1.44 -5.09 6.59
CA TRP A 329 2.27 -4.04 5.99
C TRP A 329 2.53 -2.84 6.90
N TRP A 330 1.55 -2.43 7.71
CA TRP A 330 1.66 -1.21 8.53
C TRP A 330 2.89 -1.22 9.44
N PRO A 331 3.22 -2.29 10.21
CA PRO A 331 4.40 -2.27 11.10
C PRO A 331 5.74 -2.07 10.38
N LYS A 332 5.81 -2.35 9.07
CA LYS A 332 7.01 -2.14 8.24
C LYS A 332 7.02 -0.74 7.64
N VAL A 333 5.85 -0.24 7.21
CA VAL A 333 5.65 1.13 6.74
C VAL A 333 5.90 2.13 7.87
N GLU A 334 5.34 1.93 9.06
CA GLU A 334 5.54 2.76 10.25
C GLU A 334 7.02 2.96 10.60
N ALA A 335 7.76 1.86 10.75
CA ALA A 335 9.18 1.90 11.09
C ALA A 335 10.02 2.62 10.01
N PHE A 336 9.59 2.55 8.75
CA PHE A 336 10.23 3.26 7.64
C PHE A 336 9.88 4.76 7.65
N LEU A 337 8.60 5.10 7.78
CA LEU A 337 8.08 6.48 7.81
C LEU A 337 8.64 7.27 8.98
N ALA A 338 8.64 6.70 10.19
CA ALA A 338 9.28 7.31 11.36
C ALA A 338 10.78 7.56 11.12
N GLY A 339 11.46 6.65 10.42
CA GLY A 339 12.85 6.83 9.98
C GLY A 339 13.07 7.94 8.94
N GLN A 340 12.04 8.34 8.19
CA GLN A 340 12.05 9.48 7.26
C GLN A 340 11.54 10.79 7.89
N GLY A 341 11.27 10.79 9.20
CA GLY A 341 10.74 11.96 9.92
C GLY A 341 9.25 12.22 9.68
N MET A 342 8.52 11.23 9.16
CA MET A 342 7.07 11.32 8.94
C MET A 342 6.31 10.94 10.22
N PRO A 343 5.18 11.61 10.55
CA PRO A 343 4.39 11.27 11.73
C PRO A 343 3.72 9.90 11.58
N THR A 344 3.67 9.12 12.66
CA THR A 344 3.06 7.77 12.67
C THR A 344 2.14 7.51 13.88
N ALA A 345 2.03 8.47 14.80
CA ALA A 345 1.15 8.34 15.96
C ALA A 345 -0.33 8.39 15.51
N GLN A 346 -1.18 7.59 16.15
CA GLN A 346 -2.62 7.66 15.93
C GLN A 346 -3.18 8.91 16.61
N GLU A 347 -3.79 9.79 15.83
CA GLU A 347 -4.37 11.06 16.27
C GLU A 347 -5.91 11.05 16.19
N TYR A 348 -6.48 10.17 15.37
CA TYR A 348 -7.92 10.07 15.13
C TYR A 348 -8.37 8.60 15.19
N ARG A 349 -9.60 8.37 15.65
CA ARG A 349 -10.31 7.11 15.41
C ARG A 349 -11.20 7.27 14.20
N VAL A 350 -10.88 6.61 13.10
CA VAL A 350 -11.81 6.52 11.97
C VAL A 350 -12.92 5.54 12.34
N ALA A 351 -14.17 5.97 12.27
CA ALA A 351 -15.32 5.12 12.47
C ALA A 351 -15.30 3.97 11.45
N THR A 352 -15.66 2.76 11.88
CA THR A 352 -15.83 1.63 10.95
C THR A 352 -17.13 0.91 11.25
N GLN A 353 -17.77 0.35 10.23
CA GLN A 353 -18.97 -0.45 10.42
C GLN A 353 -18.63 -1.67 11.28
N ALA A 354 -19.18 -1.70 12.50
CA ALA A 354 -19.01 -2.83 13.40
C ALA A 354 -19.66 -4.08 12.79
N ALA A 355 -18.97 -5.21 12.86
CA ALA A 355 -19.58 -6.49 12.52
C ALA A 355 -20.74 -6.78 13.50
N PRO A 356 -21.92 -7.21 13.03
CA PRO A 356 -23.01 -7.57 13.92
C PRO A 356 -22.61 -8.68 14.90
N HIS A 357 -23.19 -8.65 16.09
CA HIS A 357 -22.95 -9.68 17.10
C HIS A 357 -23.48 -11.05 16.64
N ALA A 358 -22.83 -12.12 17.11
CA ALA A 358 -23.30 -13.48 16.86
C ALA A 358 -24.70 -13.67 17.46
N SER A 359 -25.66 -14.11 16.65
CA SER A 359 -27.06 -14.24 17.06
C SER A 359 -27.37 -15.53 17.83
N GLY A 360 -26.45 -16.51 17.79
CA GLY A 360 -26.67 -17.85 18.33
C GLY A 360 -27.64 -18.73 17.53
N TYR A 361 -28.14 -18.25 16.37
CA TYR A 361 -29.12 -18.94 15.54
C TYR A 361 -28.67 -20.35 15.08
N ALA A 362 -27.41 -20.48 14.67
CA ALA A 362 -26.82 -21.76 14.26
C ALA A 362 -25.30 -21.74 14.40
N SER A 363 -24.67 -22.93 14.37
CA SER A 363 -23.24 -23.04 14.06
C SER A 363 -22.98 -22.56 12.63
N ILE A 364 -21.88 -21.82 12.41
CA ILE A 364 -21.50 -21.36 11.07
C ILE A 364 -21.27 -22.52 10.08
N GLU A 365 -20.84 -23.68 10.58
CA GLU A 365 -20.66 -24.90 9.76
C GLU A 365 -21.99 -25.55 9.32
N SER A 366 -23.14 -25.09 9.82
CA SER A 366 -24.45 -25.66 9.53
C SER A 366 -25.01 -25.16 8.19
N VAL A 367 -24.50 -25.73 7.09
CA VAL A 367 -24.93 -25.43 5.71
C VAL A 367 -26.45 -25.60 5.52
N SER A 368 -27.09 -26.51 6.26
CA SER A 368 -28.55 -26.74 6.20
C SER A 368 -29.39 -25.77 7.03
N ALA A 369 -28.77 -24.94 7.89
CA ALA A 369 -29.47 -23.93 8.67
C ALA A 369 -29.59 -22.58 7.94
N VAL A 370 -28.81 -22.37 6.87
CA VAL A 370 -28.89 -21.14 6.07
C VAL A 370 -30.25 -21.10 5.36
N PRO A 371 -31.08 -20.07 5.61
CA PRO A 371 -32.44 -20.05 5.10
C PRO A 371 -32.47 -19.78 3.58
N PHE A 372 -33.57 -20.17 2.94
CA PHE A 372 -33.91 -19.92 1.53
C PHE A 372 -32.97 -20.54 0.46
N LEU A 373 -31.79 -21.04 0.83
CA LEU A 373 -30.81 -21.57 -0.12
C LEU A 373 -31.26 -22.89 -0.78
N ASP A 374 -31.19 -22.91 -2.12
CA ASP A 374 -31.25 -24.13 -2.91
C ASP A 374 -29.92 -24.91 -2.86
N GLN A 375 -29.75 -25.92 -3.72
CA GLN A 375 -28.51 -26.71 -3.71
C GLN A 375 -27.28 -25.88 -4.11
N ALA A 376 -27.39 -25.03 -5.13
CA ALA A 376 -26.27 -24.18 -5.54
C ALA A 376 -25.95 -23.12 -4.47
N GLY A 377 -26.96 -22.59 -3.77
CA GLY A 377 -26.75 -21.74 -2.60
C GLY A 377 -25.97 -22.45 -1.49
N ARG A 378 -26.35 -23.69 -1.15
CA ARG A 378 -25.61 -24.49 -0.17
C ARG A 378 -24.18 -24.81 -0.61
N ASP A 379 -23.95 -25.00 -1.91
CA ASP A 379 -22.61 -25.21 -2.46
C ASP A 379 -21.79 -23.90 -2.44
N GLY A 380 -22.41 -22.76 -2.70
CA GLY A 380 -21.85 -21.42 -2.51
C GLY A 380 -21.48 -21.13 -1.06
N TYR A 381 -22.34 -21.48 -0.11
CA TYR A 381 -22.06 -21.34 1.33
C TYR A 381 -20.89 -22.24 1.78
N ARG A 382 -20.81 -23.49 1.28
CA ARG A 382 -19.62 -24.34 1.50
C ARG A 382 -18.35 -23.76 0.88
N ASN A 383 -18.44 -22.91 -0.13
CA ASN A 383 -17.29 -22.18 -0.64
C ASN A 383 -16.92 -21.01 0.28
N PHE A 384 -17.90 -20.22 0.73
CA PHE A 384 -17.72 -19.14 1.71
C PHE A 384 -16.99 -19.60 2.99
N LEU A 385 -17.34 -20.78 3.53
CA LEU A 385 -16.68 -21.32 4.74
C LEU A 385 -15.17 -21.53 4.59
N LYS A 386 -14.67 -21.71 3.35
CA LYS A 386 -13.25 -21.92 3.03
C LYS A 386 -12.47 -20.62 2.82
N GLN A 387 -13.16 -19.48 2.69
CA GLN A 387 -12.52 -18.20 2.39
C GLN A 387 -11.79 -17.65 3.62
N TYR A 388 -10.87 -16.72 3.41
CA TYR A 388 -10.11 -16.10 4.51
C TYR A 388 -11.00 -15.24 5.43
N PRO A 389 -10.49 -14.83 6.61
CA PRO A 389 -11.13 -13.78 7.42
C PRO A 389 -11.38 -12.47 6.65
N SER A 390 -12.16 -11.58 7.27
CA SER A 390 -12.85 -10.47 6.60
C SER A 390 -13.70 -10.97 5.44
N ARG A 391 -14.76 -11.70 5.76
CA ARG A 391 -15.72 -12.28 4.80
C ARG A 391 -17.16 -12.11 5.27
N ALA A 392 -18.10 -12.03 4.34
CA ALA A 392 -19.52 -11.99 4.67
C ALA A 392 -20.36 -12.81 3.68
N PHE A 393 -21.48 -13.36 4.14
CA PHE A 393 -22.47 -14.08 3.35
C PHE A 393 -23.85 -13.45 3.56
N ALA A 394 -24.54 -13.11 2.47
CA ALA A 394 -25.87 -12.51 2.46
C ALA A 394 -26.87 -13.41 1.73
N VAL A 395 -28.13 -13.39 2.20
CA VAL A 395 -29.26 -14.13 1.64
C VAL A 395 -30.52 -13.27 1.63
N SER A 396 -31.52 -13.69 0.85
CA SER A 396 -32.85 -13.10 0.82
C SER A 396 -33.93 -14.16 0.70
N ASP A 397 -35.15 -13.80 1.06
CA ASP A 397 -36.33 -14.68 1.04
C ASP A 397 -36.67 -15.23 -0.36
N SER A 398 -36.23 -14.55 -1.44
CA SER A 398 -36.33 -15.02 -2.83
C SER A 398 -35.44 -16.24 -3.15
N GLY A 399 -34.50 -16.56 -2.27
CA GLY A 399 -33.46 -17.58 -2.48
C GLY A 399 -32.18 -17.06 -3.15
N ALA A 400 -32.12 -15.77 -3.53
CA ALA A 400 -30.89 -15.13 -4.01
C ALA A 400 -29.88 -14.93 -2.86
N TRP A 401 -28.58 -15.03 -3.20
CA TRP A 401 -27.49 -15.02 -2.23
C TRP A 401 -26.19 -14.49 -2.84
N SER A 402 -25.28 -14.01 -1.99
CA SER A 402 -23.92 -13.68 -2.39
C SER A 402 -22.96 -13.72 -1.20
N TRP A 403 -21.66 -13.81 -1.48
CA TRP A 403 -20.61 -13.59 -0.50
C TRP A 403 -19.42 -12.85 -1.08
N ALA A 404 -18.66 -12.23 -0.19
CA ALA A 404 -17.43 -11.52 -0.49
C ALA A 404 -16.36 -11.81 0.57
N GLU A 405 -15.09 -11.73 0.17
CA GLU A 405 -13.92 -11.88 1.04
C GLU A 405 -12.84 -10.83 0.73
N GLY A 406 -12.35 -10.19 1.79
CA GLY A 406 -11.38 -9.10 1.79
C GLY A 406 -11.97 -7.74 1.42
N GLY A 407 -11.11 -6.89 0.87
CA GLY A 407 -11.39 -5.48 0.67
C GLY A 407 -11.56 -4.75 1.99
N ASP A 408 -12.30 -3.63 1.97
CA ASP A 408 -12.57 -2.83 3.17
C ASP A 408 -13.84 -3.27 3.92
N ASN A 409 -14.93 -3.48 3.18
CA ASN A 409 -16.25 -3.78 3.72
C ASN A 409 -16.93 -4.94 2.95
N PRO A 410 -16.51 -6.20 3.20
CA PRO A 410 -17.11 -7.38 2.56
C PRO A 410 -18.60 -7.55 2.90
N MET A 411 -19.08 -6.97 4.02
CA MET A 411 -20.50 -7.01 4.39
C MET A 411 -21.36 -6.24 3.38
N ALA A 412 -20.98 -5.00 3.05
CA ALA A 412 -21.68 -4.18 2.07
C ALA A 412 -21.65 -4.83 0.67
N VAL A 413 -20.48 -5.36 0.25
CA VAL A 413 -20.33 -6.03 -1.06
C VAL A 413 -21.22 -7.27 -1.16
N ALA A 414 -21.24 -8.13 -0.14
CA ALA A 414 -22.09 -9.33 -0.13
C ALA A 414 -23.59 -8.98 -0.20
N VAL A 415 -24.04 -7.95 0.53
CA VAL A 415 -25.44 -7.50 0.49
C VAL A 415 -25.79 -6.89 -0.88
N ALA A 416 -24.95 -6.01 -1.42
CA ALA A 416 -25.18 -5.37 -2.71
C ALA A 416 -25.26 -6.40 -3.86
N ASN A 417 -24.31 -7.35 -3.92
CA ASN A 417 -24.29 -8.38 -4.96
C ASN A 417 -25.41 -9.41 -4.82
N CYS A 418 -25.87 -9.71 -3.59
CA CYS A 418 -27.11 -10.46 -3.39
C CYS A 418 -28.31 -9.67 -3.95
N GLN A 419 -28.37 -8.36 -3.67
CA GLN A 419 -29.52 -7.53 -4.07
C GLN A 419 -29.64 -7.37 -5.59
N LYS A 420 -28.53 -7.40 -6.35
CA LYS A 420 -28.51 -7.42 -7.82
C LYS A 420 -29.36 -8.56 -8.44
N HIS A 421 -29.60 -9.64 -7.69
CA HIS A 421 -30.35 -10.81 -8.16
C HIS A 421 -31.65 -11.09 -7.37
N SER A 422 -31.98 -10.26 -6.38
CA SER A 422 -33.14 -10.50 -5.51
C SER A 422 -34.28 -9.51 -5.72
N SER A 423 -35.52 -10.03 -5.72
CA SER A 423 -36.75 -9.24 -5.55
C SER A 423 -36.99 -8.77 -4.11
N ASP A 424 -36.32 -9.38 -3.15
CA ASP A 424 -36.53 -9.20 -1.71
C ASP A 424 -35.28 -8.60 -1.04
N PRO A 425 -35.39 -7.96 0.14
CA PRO A 425 -34.25 -7.35 0.79
C PRO A 425 -33.19 -8.38 1.22
N CYS A 426 -31.97 -8.26 0.70
CA CYS A 426 -30.84 -9.07 1.12
C CYS A 426 -30.33 -8.68 2.51
N ARG A 427 -30.00 -9.68 3.33
CA ARG A 427 -29.53 -9.52 4.71
C ARG A 427 -28.33 -10.42 4.98
N LEU A 428 -27.45 -9.99 5.89
CA LEU A 428 -26.32 -10.79 6.33
C LEU A 428 -26.79 -12.03 7.09
N TYR A 429 -26.34 -13.21 6.66
CA TYR A 429 -26.48 -14.46 7.40
C TYR A 429 -25.25 -14.72 8.27
N ALA A 430 -24.05 -14.53 7.73
CA ALA A 430 -22.79 -14.78 8.43
C ALA A 430 -21.76 -13.68 8.13
N VAL A 431 -20.97 -13.34 9.15
CA VAL A 431 -19.83 -12.41 9.06
C VAL A 431 -18.65 -13.05 9.78
N ASN A 432 -17.53 -13.18 9.08
CA ASN A 432 -16.30 -13.84 9.54
C ASN A 432 -16.55 -15.28 10.03
N GLY A 433 -16.48 -15.51 11.35
CA GLY A 433 -16.74 -16.79 12.01
C GLY A 433 -18.12 -16.91 12.66
N ASN A 434 -18.97 -15.88 12.57
CA ASN A 434 -20.22 -15.78 13.30
C ASN A 434 -21.44 -15.84 12.37
N VAL A 435 -22.48 -16.57 12.79
CA VAL A 435 -23.84 -16.40 12.26
C VAL A 435 -24.46 -15.19 12.94
N VAL A 436 -25.00 -14.27 12.15
CA VAL A 436 -25.61 -13.00 12.58
C VAL A 436 -27.10 -12.92 12.26
N TRP A 437 -27.65 -13.95 11.61
CA TRP A 437 -29.06 -14.05 11.24
C TRP A 437 -30.00 -14.11 12.45
N SER A 438 -31.13 -13.41 12.40
CA SER A 438 -32.22 -13.53 13.37
C SER A 438 -33.57 -13.64 12.65
N ASN A 439 -34.48 -14.45 13.21
CA ASN A 439 -35.84 -14.62 12.68
C ASN A 439 -36.81 -13.53 13.18
N ASP A 440 -36.42 -12.77 14.21
CA ASP A 440 -37.29 -11.78 14.83
C ASP A 440 -37.26 -10.46 14.05
N THR A 441 -38.44 -9.99 13.66
CA THR A 441 -38.65 -8.73 12.97
C THR A 441 -38.43 -7.55 13.91
N ALA A 442 -37.27 -6.93 13.83
CA ALA A 442 -37.05 -5.58 14.33
C ALA A 442 -36.22 -4.76 13.34
N THR A 443 -36.87 -3.77 12.72
CA THR A 443 -36.21 -2.66 12.04
C THR A 443 -35.22 -1.98 12.97
N ALA A 444 -33.93 -2.10 12.69
CA ALA A 444 -33.00 -1.06 13.08
C ALA A 444 -33.40 0.19 12.29
N GLN A 445 -33.99 1.18 12.96
CA GLN A 445 -34.30 2.46 12.34
C GLN A 445 -33.01 3.13 11.89
N ASN A 446 -32.99 3.62 10.66
CA ASN A 446 -32.07 4.65 10.24
C ASN A 446 -32.45 5.95 10.98
N ASP A 447 -31.94 6.13 12.19
CA ASP A 447 -31.86 7.46 12.80
C ASP A 447 -30.68 8.22 12.18
N ASN A 448 -30.87 8.55 10.91
CA ASN A 448 -30.37 9.74 10.20
C ASN A 448 -30.83 9.62 8.75
N ALA A 449 -32.00 10.20 8.46
CA ALA A 449 -32.34 10.60 7.11
C ALA A 449 -31.64 11.93 6.83
N ASP A 450 -30.61 11.89 6.00
CA ASP A 450 -30.21 13.05 5.20
C ASP A 450 -29.73 12.57 3.82
N ASP A 451 -29.82 13.46 2.83
CA ASP A 451 -30.04 13.17 1.40
C ASP A 451 -29.30 11.98 0.74
N GLY A 452 -30.07 11.26 -0.10
CA GLY A 452 -29.58 10.09 -0.83
C GLY A 452 -28.62 10.43 -1.97
N HIS A 453 -27.41 9.89 -1.90
CA HIS A 453 -26.57 9.62 -3.07
C HIS A 453 -26.40 8.11 -3.22
N ALA A 454 -26.96 7.57 -4.30
CA ALA A 454 -26.79 6.16 -4.64
C ALA A 454 -25.36 5.94 -5.13
N VAL A 455 -24.50 5.42 -4.26
CA VAL A 455 -23.15 4.97 -4.66
C VAL A 455 -23.34 3.75 -5.59
N ALA A 456 -23.02 3.93 -6.87
CA ALA A 456 -23.08 2.85 -7.85
C ALA A 456 -22.00 1.81 -7.52
N ALA A 457 -22.42 0.66 -7.02
CA ALA A 457 -21.55 -0.51 -6.83
C ALA A 457 -21.33 -1.23 -8.18
N ASP A 458 -20.62 -0.54 -9.08
CA ASP A 458 -20.28 -1.05 -10.41
C ASP A 458 -19.22 -2.16 -10.31
N ASP A 459 -19.41 -3.20 -11.12
CA ASP A 459 -18.63 -4.43 -11.06
C ASP A 459 -17.20 -4.22 -11.59
N ALA A 460 -16.22 -4.28 -10.68
CA ALA A 460 -14.80 -4.29 -11.02
C ALA A 460 -14.06 -5.39 -10.25
N ASP A 461 -13.38 -6.27 -10.99
CA ASP A 461 -12.55 -7.34 -10.44
C ASP A 461 -11.32 -6.77 -9.73
N ASN A 462 -11.47 -6.60 -8.41
CA ASN A 462 -10.41 -6.13 -7.51
C ASN A 462 -9.84 -7.30 -6.70
N SER A 463 -9.65 -8.48 -7.32
CA SER A 463 -9.02 -9.69 -6.72
C SER A 463 -9.69 -10.29 -5.48
N HIS A 464 -10.86 -9.79 -5.11
CA HIS A 464 -11.71 -10.35 -4.06
C HIS A 464 -12.44 -11.56 -4.60
N ALA A 465 -12.43 -12.67 -3.86
CA ALA A 465 -13.22 -13.82 -4.22
C ALA A 465 -14.71 -13.46 -4.00
N LEU A 466 -15.50 -13.59 -5.07
CA LEU A 466 -16.92 -13.24 -5.12
C LEU A 466 -17.70 -14.40 -5.72
N ALA A 467 -18.92 -14.63 -5.22
CA ALA A 467 -19.95 -15.32 -5.98
C ALA A 467 -21.33 -14.79 -5.61
N SER A 468 -22.24 -14.78 -6.58
CA SER A 468 -23.64 -14.39 -6.42
C SER A 468 -24.55 -15.30 -7.25
N ARG A 469 -25.84 -15.35 -6.90
CA ARG A 469 -26.91 -15.91 -7.72
C ARG A 469 -28.26 -15.32 -7.33
#